data_AF-A0A559TL44-F1
#
_entry.id   AF-A0A559TL44-F1
#
_cell.length_a   1.000
_cell.length_b   1.000
_cell.length_c   1.000
_cell.angle_alpha   90.00
_cell.angle_beta   90.00
_cell.angle_gamma   90.00
#
_symmetry.space_group_name_H-M   'P 1'
#
loop_
_entity.id
_entity.type
_entity.pdbx_description
1 polymer ?
#
loop_
_entity_poly.entity_id
_entity_poly.type
_entity_poly.pdbx_seq_one_letter_code
_entity_poly.pdbx_strand_id
1 'polypeptide(L)'
;MNWRGRPLTSHEVVVESIAATTTKTGLTVHAELDTNPYPTGVQVSDDEIAALPITRHRFHGEWNYALHPQHPLDATAANNTSGQVTANRGPALTQHSLQDPELTGMTRQQLSELIDALTPALEVQRERVLRTRRGHERMVAPGTGAEAKLTPADRVLATVLHLRKLATMDLLGQLFGVTAMTISRAKQEVRPLLEAHGHRITTSTARLRTPADVATFLASDPTQTKVKKTS
;
A
#
# COMPACT_ATOMS: atom_id res chain seq x y z
N MET A 1 -21.55 -27.80 10.00
CA MET A 1 -21.38 -26.46 9.40
C MET A 1 -22.45 -25.59 10.05
N ASN A 2 -22.08 -24.83 11.08
CA ASN A 2 -23.02 -24.49 12.16
C ASN A 2 -23.61 -23.08 12.05
N TRP A 3 -23.26 -22.36 10.98
CA TRP A 3 -23.56 -20.93 10.79
C TRP A 3 -24.66 -20.67 9.74
N ARG A 4 -25.28 -21.71 9.17
CA ARG A 4 -26.33 -21.52 8.16
C ARG A 4 -27.65 -21.12 8.83
N GLY A 5 -28.02 -19.84 8.68
CA GLY A 5 -29.37 -19.33 8.94
C GLY A 5 -29.64 -18.75 10.32
N ARG A 6 -28.65 -18.71 11.23
CA ARG A 6 -28.80 -18.06 12.54
C ARG A 6 -28.37 -16.59 12.46
N PRO A 7 -29.25 -15.63 12.76
CA PRO A 7 -28.87 -14.23 12.83
C PRO A 7 -27.93 -13.99 14.02
N LEU A 8 -26.83 -13.26 13.79
CA LEU A 8 -25.82 -12.93 14.82
C LEU A 8 -26.28 -11.74 15.65
N THR A 9 -27.28 -11.95 16.51
CA THR A 9 -27.97 -10.89 17.26
C THR A 9 -27.30 -10.49 18.57
N SER A 10 -26.35 -11.29 19.08
CA SER A 10 -25.61 -11.00 20.31
C SER A 10 -24.20 -11.59 20.28
N HIS A 11 -23.30 -11.07 21.12
CA HIS A 11 -21.94 -11.60 21.30
C HIS A 11 -21.97 -13.08 21.76
N GLU A 12 -22.91 -13.44 22.62
CA GLU A 12 -23.13 -14.82 23.07
C GLU A 12 -23.46 -15.75 21.90
N VAL A 13 -24.39 -15.35 21.02
CA VAL A 13 -24.74 -16.12 19.82
C VAL A 13 -23.54 -16.29 18.89
N VAL A 14 -22.68 -15.28 18.78
CA VAL A 14 -21.43 -15.35 17.99
C VAL A 14 -20.45 -16.35 18.59
N VAL A 15 -20.15 -16.25 19.89
CA VAL A 15 -19.22 -17.13 20.59
C VAL A 15 -19.66 -18.59 20.51
N GLU A 16 -20.94 -18.87 20.82
CA GLU A 16 -21.51 -20.22 20.77
C GLU A 16 -21.45 -20.81 19.35
N SER A 17 -21.72 -19.99 18.34
CA SER A 17 -21.66 -20.44 16.93
C SER A 17 -20.25 -20.82 16.49
N ILE A 18 -19.22 -20.12 16.99
CA ILE A 18 -17.82 -20.43 16.70
C ILE A 18 -17.40 -21.69 17.47
N ALA A 19 -17.67 -21.75 18.78
CA ALA A 19 -17.30 -22.84 19.67
C ALA A 19 -17.91 -24.19 19.24
N ALA A 20 -19.11 -24.19 18.66
CA ALA A 20 -19.73 -25.40 18.14
C ALA A 20 -18.95 -26.05 16.97
N THR A 21 -17.99 -25.34 16.36
CA THR A 21 -17.28 -25.81 15.16
C THR A 21 -16.35 -26.97 15.47
N THR A 22 -16.55 -28.06 14.73
CA THR A 22 -15.69 -29.26 14.76
C THR A 22 -15.22 -29.62 13.36
N THR A 23 -13.95 -29.98 13.21
CA THR A 23 -13.41 -30.45 11.93
C THR A 23 -13.81 -31.91 11.69
N LYS A 24 -13.73 -32.37 10.42
CA LYS A 24 -13.95 -33.78 10.08
C LYS A 24 -13.00 -34.74 10.79
N THR A 25 -11.84 -34.24 11.22
CA THR A 25 -10.81 -35.00 11.94
C THR A 25 -10.95 -34.92 13.46
N GLY A 26 -12.01 -34.28 13.97
CA GLY A 26 -12.33 -34.24 15.39
C GLY A 26 -11.73 -33.07 16.20
N LEU A 27 -11.12 -32.07 15.55
CA LEU A 27 -10.64 -30.88 16.26
C LEU A 27 -11.83 -29.99 16.65
N THR A 28 -11.86 -29.55 17.91
CA THR A 28 -12.86 -28.64 18.48
C THR A 28 -12.32 -27.22 18.58
N VAL A 29 -13.17 -26.22 18.34
CA VAL A 29 -12.81 -24.81 18.52
C VAL A 29 -13.24 -24.35 19.91
N HIS A 30 -12.33 -23.70 20.64
CA HIS A 30 -12.68 -22.94 21.84
C HIS A 30 -12.81 -21.46 21.47
N ALA A 31 -13.87 -20.82 21.93
CA ALA A 31 -14.11 -19.39 21.73
C ALA A 31 -14.64 -18.79 23.02
N GLU A 32 -14.17 -17.59 23.32
CA GLU A 32 -14.56 -16.81 24.49
C GLU A 32 -14.71 -15.33 24.11
N LEU A 33 -15.52 -14.61 24.88
CA LEU A 33 -15.63 -13.17 24.73
C LEU A 33 -14.52 -12.50 25.55
N ASP A 34 -13.59 -11.86 24.87
CA ASP A 34 -12.60 -11.01 25.52
C ASP A 34 -13.19 -9.62 25.80
N THR A 35 -13.32 -9.28 27.09
CA THR A 35 -13.83 -7.97 27.54
C THR A 35 -12.71 -7.02 27.97
N ASN A 36 -11.45 -7.36 27.69
CA ASN A 36 -10.32 -6.52 28.07
C ASN A 36 -10.38 -5.15 27.37
N PRO A 37 -9.97 -4.08 28.05
CA PRO A 37 -9.88 -2.77 27.43
C PRO A 37 -8.68 -2.74 26.47
N TYR A 38 -8.96 -2.62 25.18
CA TYR A 38 -7.94 -2.42 24.15
C TYR A 38 -7.87 -0.93 23.79
N PRO A 39 -6.85 -0.19 24.24
CA PRO A 39 -6.71 1.21 23.88
C PRO A 39 -6.57 1.33 22.36
N THR A 40 -7.50 2.05 21.74
CA THR A 40 -7.43 2.35 20.31
C THR A 40 -6.42 3.46 20.06
N GLY A 41 -5.74 3.43 18.92
CA GLY A 41 -4.79 4.48 18.53
C GLY A 41 -3.35 4.26 19.01
N VAL A 42 -3.04 3.06 19.53
CA VAL A 42 -1.65 2.61 19.70
C VAL A 42 -0.98 2.61 18.33
N GLN A 43 0.01 3.50 18.15
CA GLN A 43 0.83 3.53 16.95
C GLN A 43 1.91 2.47 17.11
N VAL A 44 1.85 1.42 16.29
CA VAL A 44 2.95 0.49 16.10
C VAL A 44 3.68 0.94 14.83
N SER A 45 4.99 1.14 14.93
CA SER A 45 5.81 1.52 13.78
C SER A 45 5.87 0.40 12.75
N ASP A 46 6.12 0.75 11.49
CA ASP A 46 6.30 -0.24 10.42
C ASP A 46 7.51 -1.15 10.72
N ASP A 47 8.55 -0.63 11.38
CA ASP A 47 9.73 -1.39 11.81
C ASP A 47 9.38 -2.43 12.88
N GLU A 48 8.55 -2.07 13.87
CA GLU A 48 8.07 -3.02 14.88
C GLU A 48 7.21 -4.12 14.28
N ILE A 49 6.34 -3.80 13.31
CA ILE A 49 5.55 -4.80 12.57
C ILE A 49 6.45 -5.68 11.70
N ALA A 50 7.47 -5.11 11.06
CA ALA A 50 8.42 -5.86 10.22
C ALA A 50 9.33 -6.78 11.04
N ALA A 51 9.63 -6.41 12.30
CA ALA A 51 10.43 -7.21 13.21
C ALA A 51 9.68 -8.44 13.77
N LEU A 52 8.34 -8.48 13.63
CA LEU A 52 7.57 -9.64 14.04
C LEU A 52 8.00 -10.89 13.26
N PRO A 53 8.25 -12.02 13.94
CA PRO A 53 8.64 -13.26 13.30
C PRO A 53 7.42 -13.95 12.67
N ILE A 54 6.86 -13.34 11.62
CA ILE A 54 5.69 -13.82 10.90
C ILE A 54 6.07 -14.58 9.63
N THR A 55 5.47 -15.75 9.43
CA THR A 55 5.49 -16.48 8.16
C THR A 55 4.12 -16.38 7.50
N ARG A 56 4.02 -15.66 6.39
CA ARG A 56 2.77 -15.51 5.63
C ARG A 56 2.51 -16.75 4.77
N HIS A 57 1.29 -17.27 4.80
CA HIS A 57 0.90 -18.38 3.94
C HIS A 57 0.63 -17.94 2.49
N ARG A 58 0.85 -18.86 1.53
CA ARG A 58 0.56 -18.63 0.10
C ARG A 58 -0.89 -18.25 -0.21
N PHE A 59 -1.82 -18.68 0.64
CA PHE A 59 -3.25 -18.43 0.49
C PHE A 59 -3.68 -17.39 1.53
N HIS A 60 -3.97 -16.17 1.06
CA HIS A 60 -4.32 -15.01 1.88
C HIS A 60 -3.30 -14.69 2.99
N GLY A 61 -2.01 -14.66 2.64
CA GLY A 61 -0.91 -14.34 3.58
C GLY A 61 -1.06 -13.02 4.33
N GLU A 62 -1.84 -12.08 3.79
CA GLU A 62 -2.22 -10.83 4.45
C GLU A 62 -2.90 -11.06 5.80
N TRP A 63 -3.70 -12.13 5.94
CA TRP A 63 -4.48 -12.46 7.14
C TRP A 63 -4.24 -13.88 7.65
N ASN A 64 -3.52 -14.70 6.89
CA ASN A 64 -3.18 -16.08 7.23
C ASN A 64 -1.67 -16.20 7.39
N TYR A 65 -1.21 -16.16 8.63
CA TYR A 65 0.20 -16.17 8.98
C TYR A 65 0.44 -16.97 10.26
N ALA A 66 1.67 -17.47 10.41
CA ALA A 66 2.16 -18.07 11.64
C ALA A 66 3.11 -17.10 12.35
N LEU A 67 2.87 -16.82 13.63
CA LEU A 67 3.78 -16.07 14.52
C LEU A 67 4.66 -17.07 15.26
N HIS A 68 5.98 -16.88 15.19
CA HIS A 68 6.94 -17.72 15.93
C HIS A 68 7.35 -17.06 17.25
N PRO A 69 7.55 -17.81 18.34
CA PRO A 69 8.06 -17.23 19.58
C PRO A 69 9.50 -16.77 19.41
N GLN A 70 9.81 -15.52 19.79
CA GLN A 70 11.17 -15.03 19.95
C GLN A 70 11.57 -15.16 21.42
N HIS A 71 12.64 -15.91 21.70
CA HIS A 71 13.13 -16.08 23.05
C HIS A 71 13.90 -14.81 23.51
N PRO A 72 13.67 -14.27 24.72
CA PRO A 72 14.22 -12.97 25.15
C PRO A 72 15.75 -12.83 25.21
N LEU A 73 16.51 -13.92 25.00
CA LEU A 73 17.97 -13.89 25.11
C LEU A 73 18.66 -13.25 23.88
N ASP A 74 17.96 -13.10 22.75
CA ASP A 74 18.51 -12.46 21.54
C ASP A 74 18.25 -10.93 21.49
N ALA A 75 17.35 -10.40 22.33
CA ALA A 75 16.93 -8.99 22.30
C ALA A 75 17.90 -8.03 23.03
N THR A 76 18.71 -8.52 23.96
CA THR A 76 19.59 -7.67 24.79
C THR A 76 20.88 -7.26 24.08
N ALA A 77 21.23 -7.86 22.94
CA ALA A 77 22.40 -7.46 22.15
C ALA A 77 22.14 -6.27 21.20
N ALA A 78 20.88 -5.90 20.93
CA ALA A 78 20.53 -4.93 19.90
C ALA A 78 20.38 -3.46 20.38
N ASN A 79 20.31 -3.21 21.70
CA ASN A 79 20.01 -1.87 22.23
C ASN A 79 21.23 -0.98 22.49
N ASN A 80 22.44 -1.44 22.18
CA ASN A 80 23.68 -0.75 22.53
C ASN A 80 24.53 -0.43 21.29
N THR A 81 23.98 0.17 20.25
CA THR A 81 24.78 0.84 19.20
C THR A 81 24.02 2.04 18.62
N SER A 82 23.85 3.07 19.44
CA SER A 82 23.81 4.45 18.94
C SER A 82 25.22 4.81 18.49
N GLY A 83 25.53 4.65 17.21
CA GLY A 83 26.83 5.00 16.65
C GLY A 83 27.06 4.41 15.27
N GLN A 84 26.91 5.23 14.25
CA GLN A 84 27.47 5.07 12.90
C GLN A 84 27.43 3.67 12.28
N VAL A 85 26.39 3.43 11.46
CA VAL A 85 26.52 2.53 10.31
C VAL A 85 26.06 3.27 9.06
N THR A 86 27.00 3.97 8.43
CA THR A 86 26.99 4.17 6.99
C THR A 86 27.22 2.81 6.32
N ALA A 87 26.56 2.62 5.18
CA ALA A 87 26.71 1.48 4.25
C ALA A 87 26.02 0.15 4.64
N ASN A 88 24.70 0.07 4.38
CA ASN A 88 24.18 -0.89 3.39
C ASN A 88 22.73 -0.55 2.98
N ARG A 89 22.51 0.67 2.49
CA ARG A 89 21.22 1.06 1.93
C ARG A 89 21.25 0.64 0.45
N GLY A 90 20.57 -0.45 0.11
CA GLY A 90 20.19 -0.71 -1.30
C GLY A 90 19.56 0.56 -1.89
N PRO A 91 19.59 0.77 -3.23
CA PRO A 91 19.32 2.07 -3.83
C PRO A 91 18.02 2.61 -3.26
N ALA A 92 18.11 3.66 -2.44
CA ALA A 92 16.93 4.26 -1.86
C ALA A 92 16.16 4.85 -3.03
N LEU A 93 15.11 4.17 -3.47
CA LEU A 93 14.25 4.64 -4.56
C LEU A 93 13.71 5.99 -4.12
N THR A 94 14.24 7.05 -4.73
CA THR A 94 13.75 8.39 -4.47
C THR A 94 12.48 8.62 -5.28
N GLN A 95 11.66 9.58 -4.88
CA GLN A 95 10.53 10.03 -5.69
C GLN A 95 10.97 10.38 -7.12
N HIS A 96 12.17 10.93 -7.29
CA HIS A 96 12.76 11.22 -8.60
C HIS A 96 13.05 9.95 -9.43
N SER A 97 13.41 8.83 -8.79
CA SER A 97 13.59 7.54 -9.46
C SER A 97 12.27 6.98 -9.99
N LEU A 98 11.15 7.22 -9.30
CA LEU A 98 9.82 6.74 -9.72
C LEU A 98 9.23 7.53 -10.90
N GLN A 99 9.70 8.76 -11.12
CA GLN A 99 9.31 9.60 -12.25
C GLN A 99 10.05 9.25 -13.56
N ASP A 100 10.79 8.14 -13.59
CA ASP A 100 11.57 7.77 -14.75
C ASP A 100 10.70 7.47 -15.99
N PRO A 101 11.09 7.93 -17.20
CA PRO A 101 10.35 7.64 -18.43
C PRO A 101 10.17 6.15 -18.71
N GLU A 102 11.12 5.29 -18.32
CA GLU A 102 11.00 3.84 -18.48
C GLU A 102 9.91 3.25 -17.58
N LEU A 103 9.60 3.89 -16.45
CA LEU A 103 8.52 3.49 -15.55
C LEU A 103 7.19 4.13 -15.95
N THR A 104 7.16 5.42 -16.22
CA THR A 104 5.91 6.17 -16.47
C THR A 104 5.43 6.05 -17.93
N GLY A 105 6.34 5.83 -18.87
CA GLY A 105 6.06 5.80 -20.30
C GLY A 105 5.85 7.16 -20.95
N MET A 106 6.23 8.23 -20.26
CA MET A 106 6.17 9.61 -20.72
C MET A 106 7.42 10.34 -20.24
N THR A 107 7.77 11.46 -20.86
CA THR A 107 8.91 12.24 -20.39
C THR A 107 8.61 12.85 -19.02
N ARG A 108 9.67 13.18 -18.26
CA ARG A 108 9.53 13.88 -16.96
C ARG A 108 8.77 15.20 -17.11
N GLN A 109 8.96 15.89 -18.23
CA GLN A 109 8.24 17.11 -18.57
C GLN A 109 6.75 16.84 -18.79
N GLN A 110 6.40 15.82 -19.60
CA GLN A 110 5.01 15.43 -19.83
C GLN A 110 4.31 15.00 -18.53
N LEU A 111 5.02 14.30 -17.64
CA LEU A 111 4.52 13.96 -16.32
C LEU A 111 4.29 15.20 -15.46
N SER A 112 5.21 16.17 -15.48
CA SER A 112 5.06 17.44 -14.75
C SER A 112 3.85 18.22 -15.26
N GLU A 113 3.71 18.38 -16.57
CA GLU A 113 2.57 19.05 -17.21
C GLU A 113 1.24 18.36 -16.84
N LEU A 114 1.23 17.02 -16.80
CA LEU A 114 0.08 16.25 -16.36
C LEU A 114 -0.26 16.48 -14.88
N ILE A 115 0.75 16.50 -14.01
CA ILE A 115 0.57 16.76 -12.57
C ILE A 115 0.01 18.18 -12.38
N ASP A 116 0.57 19.17 -13.07
CA ASP A 116 0.13 20.57 -12.98
C ASP A 116 -1.29 20.75 -13.50
N ALA A 117 -1.67 20.05 -14.57
CA ALA A 117 -3.03 20.07 -15.12
C ALA A 117 -4.05 19.40 -14.18
N LEU A 118 -3.68 18.30 -13.52
CA LEU A 118 -4.62 17.50 -12.71
C LEU A 118 -4.73 17.96 -11.25
N THR A 119 -3.70 18.61 -10.70
CA THR A 119 -3.66 19.01 -9.29
C THR A 119 -4.85 19.89 -8.89
N PRO A 120 -5.22 20.95 -9.64
CA PRO A 120 -6.39 21.78 -9.28
C PRO A 120 -7.69 20.98 -9.24
N ALA A 121 -7.91 20.06 -10.19
CA ALA A 121 -9.11 19.25 -10.25
C ALA A 121 -9.19 18.26 -9.06
N LEU A 122 -8.06 17.67 -8.67
CA LEU A 122 -7.98 16.79 -7.51
C LEU A 122 -8.26 17.53 -6.20
N GLU A 123 -7.75 18.75 -6.05
CA GLU A 123 -8.02 19.58 -4.87
C GLU A 123 -9.51 19.93 -4.76
N VAL A 124 -10.14 20.31 -5.89
CA VAL A 124 -11.58 20.58 -5.95
C VAL A 124 -12.39 19.33 -5.59
N GLN A 125 -12.04 18.17 -6.12
CA GLN A 125 -12.73 16.91 -5.82
C GLN A 125 -12.60 16.53 -4.33
N ARG A 126 -11.40 16.67 -3.77
CA ARG A 126 -11.13 16.42 -2.35
C ARG A 126 -11.95 17.35 -1.47
N GLU A 127 -11.99 18.64 -1.78
CA GLU A 127 -12.76 19.62 -1.00
C GLU A 127 -14.26 19.34 -1.11
N ARG A 128 -14.78 18.89 -2.26
CA ARG A 128 -16.17 18.42 -2.39
C ARG A 128 -16.46 17.26 -1.45
N VAL A 129 -15.62 16.22 -1.43
CA VAL A 129 -15.78 15.06 -0.54
C VAL A 129 -15.75 15.49 0.93
N LEU A 130 -14.81 16.36 1.29
CA LEU A 130 -14.70 16.86 2.65
C LEU A 130 -15.90 17.74 3.04
N ARG A 131 -16.39 18.59 2.15
CA ARG A 131 -17.62 19.38 2.34
C ARG A 131 -18.82 18.47 2.57
N THR A 132 -19.00 17.43 1.76
CA THR A 132 -20.11 16.46 1.95
C THR A 132 -20.03 15.78 3.30
N ARG A 133 -18.83 15.40 3.76
CA ARG A 133 -18.63 14.77 5.08
C ARG A 133 -18.83 15.74 6.24
N ARG A 134 -18.40 16.99 6.10
CA ARG A 134 -18.54 18.04 7.12
C ARG A 134 -19.95 18.61 7.18
N GLY A 135 -20.69 18.60 6.07
CA GLY A 135 -22.03 19.19 5.96
C GLY A 135 -22.06 20.71 5.81
N HIS A 136 -20.92 21.39 5.88
CA HIS A 136 -20.81 22.84 5.75
C HIS A 136 -19.55 23.26 4.97
N GLU A 137 -19.50 24.53 4.59
CA GLU A 137 -18.35 25.12 3.90
C GLU A 137 -17.14 25.27 4.81
N ARG A 138 -15.98 25.37 4.18
CA ARG A 138 -14.71 25.44 4.87
C ARG A 138 -14.54 26.78 5.59
N MET A 139 -14.10 26.71 6.84
CA MET A 139 -13.97 27.88 7.72
C MET A 139 -12.53 28.40 7.87
N VAL A 140 -11.53 27.70 7.30
CA VAL A 140 -10.09 28.02 7.44
C VAL A 140 -9.45 28.10 6.06
N ALA A 141 -8.31 28.80 5.90
CA ALA A 141 -7.60 29.01 4.64
C ALA A 141 -6.89 27.75 4.10
N PRO A 142 -6.80 27.51 2.76
CA PRO A 142 -6.28 26.28 2.13
C PRO A 142 -4.94 25.82 2.71
N GLY A 143 -4.77 24.51 2.91
CA GLY A 143 -3.55 23.95 3.49
C GLY A 143 -3.53 23.86 5.03
N THR A 144 -4.43 24.53 5.75
CA THR A 144 -4.50 24.37 7.21
C THR A 144 -5.18 23.05 7.62
N GLY A 145 -4.44 22.19 8.31
CA GLY A 145 -4.91 20.90 8.83
C GLY A 145 -3.83 19.81 8.73
N ALA A 146 -4.20 18.57 9.05
CA ALA A 146 -3.30 17.42 8.88
C ALA A 146 -2.96 17.23 7.39
N GLU A 147 -1.67 17.16 7.10
CA GLU A 147 -1.18 16.92 5.75
C GLU A 147 -1.63 15.54 5.24
N ALA A 148 -1.82 15.47 3.92
CA ALA A 148 -2.21 14.22 3.30
C ALA A 148 -1.02 13.27 3.27
N LYS A 149 -1.23 12.01 3.68
CA LYS A 149 -0.20 10.95 3.56
C LYS A 149 0.29 10.71 2.13
N LEU A 150 -0.48 11.15 1.13
CA LEU A 150 -0.12 11.07 -0.28
C LEU A 150 -0.46 12.40 -0.95
N THR A 151 0.55 13.07 -1.48
CA THR A 151 0.40 14.36 -2.17
C THR A 151 -0.42 14.21 -3.46
N PRO A 152 -1.02 15.28 -4.01
CA PRO A 152 -1.70 15.22 -5.30
C PRO A 152 -0.80 14.69 -6.42
N ALA A 153 0.47 15.12 -6.46
CA ALA A 153 1.46 14.65 -7.41
C ALA A 153 1.71 13.14 -7.29
N ASP A 154 1.88 12.65 -6.06
CA ASP A 154 2.12 11.21 -5.83
C ASP A 154 0.89 10.35 -6.15
N ARG A 155 -0.33 10.89 -5.96
CA ARG A 155 -1.56 10.21 -6.39
C ARG A 155 -1.59 10.02 -7.91
N VAL A 156 -1.19 11.03 -8.67
CA VAL A 156 -1.09 10.95 -10.13
C VAL A 156 -0.03 9.93 -10.51
N LEU A 157 1.18 10.03 -9.96
CA LEU A 157 2.28 9.12 -10.27
C LEU A 157 1.95 7.66 -9.94
N ALA A 158 1.41 7.39 -8.75
CA ALA A 158 0.99 6.04 -8.36
C ALA A 158 -0.08 5.46 -9.30
N THR A 159 -1.02 6.30 -9.74
CA THR A 159 -2.06 5.89 -10.69
C THR A 159 -1.48 5.59 -12.07
N VAL A 160 -0.54 6.41 -12.55
CA VAL A 160 0.17 6.19 -13.82
C VAL A 160 0.90 4.86 -13.80
N LEU A 161 1.68 4.58 -12.75
CA LEU A 161 2.43 3.33 -12.59
C LEU A 161 1.50 2.10 -12.51
N HIS A 162 0.35 2.23 -11.83
CA HIS A 162 -0.68 1.18 -11.79
C HIS A 162 -1.27 0.90 -13.17
N LEU A 163 -1.62 1.95 -13.92
CA LEU A 163 -2.21 1.83 -15.26
C LEU A 163 -1.21 1.30 -16.29
N ARG A 164 0.08 1.59 -16.11
CA ARG A 164 1.21 0.98 -16.81
C ARG A 164 1.34 -0.53 -16.57
N LYS A 165 0.60 -1.11 -15.61
CA LYS A 165 0.61 -2.52 -15.18
C LYS A 165 1.97 -3.02 -14.67
N LEU A 166 2.81 -2.11 -14.19
CA LEU A 166 4.18 -2.43 -13.74
C LEU A 166 4.22 -3.02 -12.34
N ALA A 167 3.30 -2.62 -11.47
CA ALA A 167 3.32 -2.93 -10.04
C ALA A 167 1.92 -3.30 -9.54
N THR A 168 1.87 -4.13 -8.50
CA THR A 168 0.63 -4.37 -7.74
C THR A 168 0.31 -3.16 -6.87
N MET A 169 -0.94 -3.05 -6.40
CA MET A 169 -1.33 -2.01 -5.43
C MET A 169 -0.51 -2.06 -4.15
N ASP A 170 -0.09 -3.27 -3.76
CA ASP A 170 0.73 -3.49 -2.58
C ASP A 170 2.16 -2.96 -2.77
N LEU A 171 2.78 -3.28 -3.91
CA LEU A 171 4.09 -2.73 -4.25
C LEU A 171 4.06 -1.21 -4.35
N LEU A 172 3.03 -0.62 -4.95
CA LEU A 172 2.86 0.84 -4.96
C LEU A 172 2.68 1.38 -3.54
N GLY A 173 1.94 0.68 -2.69
CA GLY A 173 1.83 1.05 -1.28
C GLY A 173 3.20 1.14 -0.59
N GLN A 174 4.02 0.10 -0.76
CA GLN A 174 5.39 0.06 -0.24
C GLN A 174 6.27 1.19 -0.80
N LEU A 175 6.20 1.47 -2.11
CA LEU A 175 6.99 2.52 -2.76
C LEU A 175 6.64 3.93 -2.28
N PHE A 176 5.37 4.17 -1.95
CA PHE A 176 4.88 5.47 -1.50
C PHE A 176 4.72 5.57 0.03
N GLY A 177 5.07 4.53 0.79
CA GLY A 177 4.89 4.51 2.25
C GLY A 177 3.43 4.61 2.70
N VAL A 178 2.49 4.08 1.89
CA VAL A 178 1.05 4.13 2.17
C VAL A 178 0.39 2.75 1.99
N THR A 179 -0.83 2.59 2.48
CA THR A 179 -1.55 1.32 2.32
C THR A 179 -2.04 1.12 0.88
N ALA A 180 -2.17 -0.14 0.45
CA ALA A 180 -2.76 -0.49 -0.86
C ALA A 180 -4.17 0.12 -1.06
N MET A 181 -4.93 0.28 0.02
CA MET A 181 -6.25 0.95 0.01
C MET A 181 -6.14 2.44 -0.35
N THR A 182 -5.08 3.11 0.10
CA THR A 182 -4.79 4.52 -0.25
C THR A 182 -4.48 4.64 -1.74
N ILE A 183 -3.69 3.72 -2.30
CA ILE A 183 -3.42 3.66 -3.74
C ILE A 183 -4.69 3.36 -4.54
N SER A 184 -5.53 2.42 -4.07
CA SER A 184 -6.81 2.11 -4.73
C SER A 184 -7.74 3.32 -4.79
N ARG A 185 -7.84 4.09 -3.69
CA ARG A 185 -8.61 5.34 -3.66
C ARG A 185 -8.00 6.40 -4.59
N ALA A 186 -6.68 6.58 -4.56
CA ALA A 186 -5.98 7.51 -5.46
C ALA A 186 -6.30 7.19 -6.93
N LYS A 187 -6.24 5.92 -7.33
CA LYS A 187 -6.63 5.47 -8.67
C LYS A 187 -8.08 5.81 -9.01
N GLN A 188 -9.03 5.57 -8.09
CA GLN A 188 -10.44 5.86 -8.32
C GLN A 188 -10.70 7.36 -8.53
N GLU A 189 -9.94 8.22 -7.85
CA GLU A 189 -10.04 9.68 -7.99
C GLU A 189 -9.36 10.19 -9.28
N VAL A 190 -8.15 9.71 -9.57
CA VAL A 190 -7.33 10.22 -10.68
C VAL A 190 -7.79 9.67 -12.04
N ARG A 191 -8.27 8.42 -12.11
CA ARG A 191 -8.59 7.78 -13.39
C ARG A 191 -9.66 8.53 -14.22
N PRO A 192 -10.79 8.98 -13.65
CA PRO A 192 -11.76 9.77 -14.41
C PRO A 192 -11.17 11.07 -14.96
N LEU A 193 -10.24 11.69 -14.23
CA LEU A 193 -9.59 12.92 -14.67
C LEU A 193 -8.62 12.64 -15.83
N LEU A 194 -7.87 11.55 -15.79
CA LEU A 194 -7.02 11.11 -16.91
C LEU A 194 -7.84 10.83 -18.17
N GLU A 195 -8.99 10.15 -18.02
CA GLU A 195 -9.91 9.87 -19.12
C GLU A 195 -10.50 11.18 -19.71
N ALA A 196 -10.85 12.14 -18.86
CA ALA A 196 -11.34 13.46 -19.29
C ALA A 196 -10.30 14.29 -20.05
N HIS A 197 -9.01 14.16 -19.70
CA HIS A 197 -7.90 14.82 -20.39
C HIS A 197 -7.37 14.01 -21.59
N GLY A 198 -8.00 12.87 -21.93
CA GLY A 198 -7.65 12.07 -23.11
C GLY A 198 -6.34 11.30 -23.01
N HIS A 199 -5.74 11.18 -21.81
CA HIS A 199 -4.47 10.49 -21.64
C HIS A 199 -4.66 8.97 -21.61
N ARG A 200 -4.21 8.29 -22.68
CA ARG A 200 -4.14 6.83 -22.74
C ARG A 200 -2.73 6.37 -22.39
N ILE A 201 -2.59 5.79 -21.20
CA ILE A 201 -1.30 5.27 -20.73
C ILE A 201 -1.03 3.93 -21.41
N THR A 202 0.08 3.86 -22.14
CA THR A 202 0.55 2.63 -22.78
C THR A 202 0.95 1.61 -21.70
N THR A 203 0.40 0.41 -21.77
CA THR A 203 0.75 -0.68 -20.85
C THR A 203 2.17 -1.14 -21.10
N SER A 204 2.94 -1.36 -20.03
CA SER A 204 4.26 -2.00 -20.11
C SER A 204 4.13 -3.51 -20.02
N THR A 205 5.13 -4.21 -20.58
CA THR A 205 5.30 -5.65 -20.46
C THR A 205 6.11 -6.06 -19.22
N ALA A 206 6.81 -5.10 -18.60
CA ALA A 206 7.57 -5.35 -17.38
C ALA A 206 6.63 -5.62 -16.19
N ARG A 207 7.06 -6.50 -15.28
CA ARG A 207 6.31 -6.88 -14.07
C ARG A 207 7.25 -6.88 -12.88
N LEU A 208 7.15 -5.84 -12.06
CA LEU A 208 7.97 -5.63 -10.88
C LEU A 208 7.19 -6.14 -9.67
N ARG A 209 7.84 -6.93 -8.81
CA ARG A 209 7.20 -7.55 -7.64
C ARG A 209 7.72 -6.97 -6.33
N THR A 210 8.94 -6.46 -6.33
CA THR A 210 9.58 -5.87 -5.15
C THR A 210 10.15 -4.49 -5.46
N PRO A 211 10.38 -3.63 -4.44
CA PRO A 211 11.10 -2.37 -4.62
C PRO A 211 12.53 -2.61 -5.15
N ALA A 212 13.19 -3.69 -4.74
CA ALA A 212 14.50 -4.05 -5.26
C ALA A 212 14.46 -4.30 -6.79
N ASP A 213 13.42 -4.96 -7.29
CA ASP A 213 13.24 -5.17 -8.74
C ASP A 213 13.13 -3.85 -9.49
N VAL A 214 12.47 -2.83 -8.91
CA VAL A 214 12.36 -1.50 -9.50
C VAL A 214 13.75 -0.85 -9.58
N ALA A 215 14.54 -0.95 -8.52
CA ALA A 215 15.90 -0.42 -8.50
C ALA A 215 16.81 -1.14 -9.52
N THR A 216 16.70 -2.46 -9.65
CA THR A 216 17.43 -3.24 -10.65
C THR A 216 16.97 -2.90 -12.08
N PHE A 217 15.67 -2.71 -12.29
CA PHE A 217 15.11 -2.33 -13.59
C PHE A 217 15.63 -0.96 -14.03
N LEU A 218 15.70 0.01 -13.12
CA LEU A 218 16.25 1.34 -13.39
C LEU A 218 17.78 1.34 -13.54
N ALA A 219 18.49 0.46 -12.83
CA ALA A 219 19.94 0.33 -12.95
C ALA A 219 20.37 -0.42 -14.24
N SER A 220 19.45 -1.14 -14.87
CA SER A 220 19.67 -1.83 -16.14
C SER A 220 19.52 -0.83 -17.29
N ASP A 221 20.57 -0.04 -17.53
CA ASP A 221 20.64 0.91 -18.64
C ASP A 221 20.35 0.20 -20.00
N PRO A 222 19.56 0.77 -20.93
CA PRO A 222 18.96 0.04 -22.06
C PRO A 222 19.86 -0.12 -23.29
N THR A 223 21.18 -0.23 -23.16
CA THR A 223 22.07 -0.40 -24.34
C THR A 223 22.12 -1.84 -24.91
N GLN A 224 21.25 -2.76 -24.48
CA GLN A 224 21.19 -4.11 -25.05
C GLN A 224 19.80 -4.56 -25.52
N THR A 225 19.14 -3.78 -26.37
CA THR A 225 18.26 -4.37 -27.40
C THR A 225 19.10 -4.68 -28.64
N LYS A 226 19.75 -5.85 -28.60
CA LYS A 226 20.42 -6.48 -29.74
C LYS A 226 19.39 -6.67 -30.86
N VAL A 227 19.38 -5.77 -31.84
CA VAL A 227 18.67 -5.94 -33.11
C VAL A 227 19.26 -7.18 -33.78
N LYS A 228 18.53 -8.30 -33.75
CA LYS A 228 18.76 -9.37 -34.71
C LYS A 228 18.21 -8.89 -36.06
N LYS A 229 19.08 -8.33 -36.90
CA LYS A 229 18.92 -8.43 -38.35
C LYS A 229 19.06 -9.91 -38.69
N THR A 230 17.98 -10.54 -39.16
CA THR A 230 18.08 -11.74 -39.97
C THR A 230 17.93 -11.34 -41.42
N SER A 231 18.93 -11.79 -42.17
CA SER A 231 19.18 -11.65 -43.61
C SER A 231 18.05 -12.11 -44.51
#